data_AF-A0A2T5NLA1-F1
#
_entry.id   AF-A0A2T5NLA1-F1
#
_cell.length_a   1.000
_cell.length_b   1.000
_cell.length_c   1.000
_cell.angle_alpha   90.00
_cell.angle_beta   90.00
_cell.angle_gamma   90.00
#
_symmetry.space_group_name_H-M   'P 1'
#
loop_
_entity.id
_entity.type
_entity.pdbx_description
1 polymer ?
#
loop_
_entity_poly.entity_id
_entity_poly.type
_entity_poly.pdbx_seq_one_letter_code
_entity_poly.pdbx_strand_id
1 'polypeptide(L)'
;MTEAPDLIEIELSAPYRVKGEAARGQSVWLLARLWHAQQFGDGAVSAAALRLGFPGQNNIRMLISRAFADFARWGVQAGWGAARGRPIATLPLNGRSRGPFWLTADMASRLRFRAAGVEVERDWLEHFLGLPREKPESPAGDLSYLMRDMRFWQQMAQAIRDEYDGFGRRPSRQVAESFHVARQFAGDDFQQALALMKESLALRRSAQLDGSRSALKRLDRVLDAGSVHHAHPTFAAMACIVKAWERYSQGDADAARTALEHLQTSPELQPVFRYNPRVRFECLNLLALLHKHAATSGAGAARQRDEAGAALQALSGALEAAYEADSIDAAQHVAANIGWCLWLFWQQGLVDPEREQRVGAVQLQAMRWLGLSEWICDRFGYGSGSAWNLIFILRIARGNCPPPRSRSLSAFRAQQPLALEDAIAALQPLHASLSPAKGFSRWSSAAVLALDEQLAGNAAFPPLQQANLLLEAAWFLLHEQGAGREAADALSRLQALLPSLRRGERSFFNSELQRLPIEAPLTDIRPEK
;
A
#
# COMPACT_ATOMS: atom_id res chain seq x y z
N MET A 1 -6.41 -17.05 68.44
CA MET A 1 -5.20 -16.29 68.06
C MET A 1 -5.02 -16.47 66.57
N THR A 2 -5.48 -15.51 65.77
CA THR A 2 -5.28 -15.49 64.32
C THR A 2 -3.85 -15.05 64.07
N GLU A 3 -2.98 -15.98 63.67
CA GLU A 3 -1.63 -15.65 63.21
C GLU A 3 -1.72 -14.62 62.09
N ALA A 4 -0.96 -13.53 62.22
CA ALA A 4 -0.84 -12.54 61.15
C ALA A 4 -0.32 -13.26 59.90
N PRO A 5 -0.90 -13.00 58.71
CA PRO A 5 -0.49 -13.71 57.50
C PRO A 5 0.99 -13.46 57.21
N ASP A 6 1.75 -14.55 57.00
CA ASP A 6 3.19 -14.50 56.70
C ASP A 6 3.43 -13.62 55.46
N LEU A 7 4.07 -12.47 55.68
CA LEU A 7 4.39 -11.47 54.68
C LEU A 7 5.61 -11.91 53.86
N ILE A 8 5.53 -11.72 52.55
CA ILE A 8 6.59 -12.06 51.61
C ILE A 8 7.18 -10.74 51.09
N GLU A 9 8.38 -10.40 51.57
CA GLU A 9 9.11 -9.22 51.10
C GLU A 9 9.87 -9.51 49.81
N ILE A 10 9.71 -8.65 48.81
CA ILE A 10 10.34 -8.75 47.49
C ILE A 10 11.13 -7.47 47.21
N GLU A 11 12.43 -7.60 46.97
CA GLU A 11 13.32 -6.51 46.58
C GLU A 11 13.46 -6.45 45.06
N LEU A 12 13.07 -5.31 44.48
CA LEU A 12 13.03 -5.03 43.05
C LEU A 12 14.30 -4.34 42.54
N SER A 13 15.18 -3.84 43.42
CA SER A 13 16.50 -3.34 43.03
C SER A 13 17.51 -4.48 42.94
N ALA A 14 18.45 -4.40 41.99
CA ALA A 14 19.50 -5.40 41.88
C ALA A 14 20.48 -5.29 43.07
N PRO A 15 20.85 -6.40 43.75
CA PRO A 15 20.44 -7.77 43.46
C PRO A 15 19.03 -8.11 43.95
N TYR A 16 18.20 -8.68 43.07
CA TYR A 16 16.82 -9.06 43.39
C TYR A 16 16.76 -10.08 44.53
N ARG A 17 15.84 -9.89 45.48
CA ARG A 17 15.65 -10.81 46.61
C ARG A 17 14.19 -11.10 46.89
N VAL A 18 13.92 -12.29 47.42
CA VAL A 18 12.61 -12.67 47.98
C VAL A 18 12.86 -13.29 49.35
N LYS A 19 12.23 -12.76 50.41
CA LYS A 19 12.51 -13.14 51.81
C LYS A 19 14.01 -13.06 52.17
N GLY A 20 14.73 -12.10 51.61
CA GLY A 20 16.18 -11.91 51.81
C GLY A 20 17.09 -12.82 50.97
N GLU A 21 16.56 -13.87 50.33
CA GLU A 21 17.32 -14.78 49.48
C GLU A 21 17.46 -14.26 48.04
N ALA A 22 18.56 -14.59 47.37
CA ALA A 22 18.80 -14.18 45.99
C ALA A 22 17.75 -14.77 45.02
N ALA A 23 17.17 -13.91 44.19
CA ALA A 23 16.09 -14.26 43.27
C ALA A 23 16.44 -13.93 41.82
N ARG A 24 15.82 -14.66 40.88
CA ARG A 24 15.97 -14.40 39.45
C ARG A 24 15.08 -13.21 39.06
N GLY A 25 15.66 -12.21 38.40
CA GLY A 25 14.93 -11.00 37.98
C GLY A 25 13.68 -11.31 37.14
N GLN A 26 13.73 -12.30 36.25
CA GLN A 26 12.57 -12.73 35.45
C GLN A 26 11.37 -13.20 36.29
N SER A 27 11.63 -13.93 37.38
CA SER A 27 10.60 -14.48 38.25
C SER A 27 10.02 -13.38 39.13
N VAL A 28 10.89 -12.49 39.63
CA VAL A 28 10.49 -11.29 40.39
C VAL A 28 9.64 -10.35 39.54
N TRP A 29 10.05 -10.10 38.30
CA TRP A 29 9.30 -9.29 37.34
C TRP A 29 7.92 -9.89 37.05
N LEU A 30 7.84 -11.22 36.83
CA LEU A 30 6.55 -11.87 36.61
C LEU A 30 5.64 -11.74 37.83
N LEU A 31 6.17 -11.92 39.04
CA LEU A 31 5.40 -11.78 40.27
C LEU A 31 4.87 -10.34 40.45
N ALA A 32 5.73 -9.35 40.24
CA ALA A 32 5.39 -7.93 40.25
C ALA A 32 4.29 -7.61 39.23
N ARG A 33 4.36 -8.18 38.02
CA ARG A 33 3.35 -7.99 36.96
C ARG A 33 1.99 -8.58 37.31
N LEU A 34 1.97 -9.76 37.94
CA LEU A 34 0.74 -10.41 38.42
C LEU A 34 0.11 -9.66 39.58
N TRP A 35 0.94 -9.17 40.51
CA TRP A 35 0.46 -8.35 41.62
C TRP A 35 -0.11 -7.02 41.14
N HIS A 36 0.58 -6.33 40.22
CA HIS A 36 0.07 -5.10 39.60
C HIS A 36 -1.28 -5.33 38.93
N ALA A 37 -1.43 -6.43 38.16
CA ALA A 37 -2.71 -6.78 37.55
C ALA A 37 -3.82 -7.05 38.58
N GLN A 38 -3.48 -7.62 39.74
CA GLN A 38 -4.43 -7.91 40.80
C GLN A 38 -4.86 -6.67 41.58
N GLN A 39 -3.99 -5.67 41.72
CA GLN A 39 -4.28 -4.45 42.48
C GLN A 39 -4.90 -3.34 41.63
N PHE A 40 -4.45 -3.20 40.38
CA PHE A 40 -4.75 -2.03 39.55
C PHE A 40 -5.35 -2.37 38.17
N GLY A 41 -5.53 -3.64 37.84
CA GLY A 41 -6.04 -4.07 36.53
C GLY A 41 -7.08 -5.18 36.61
N ASP A 42 -7.25 -5.91 35.50
CA ASP A 42 -8.29 -6.94 35.33
C ASP A 42 -8.07 -8.23 36.15
N GLY A 43 -7.12 -8.26 37.08
CA GLY A 43 -6.86 -9.43 37.95
C GLY A 43 -6.17 -10.62 37.27
N ALA A 44 -5.79 -10.52 36.00
CA ALA A 44 -4.97 -11.54 35.34
C ALA A 44 -4.15 -10.98 34.19
N VAL A 45 -3.10 -11.71 33.82
CA VAL A 45 -2.16 -11.36 32.77
C VAL A 45 -2.16 -12.44 31.70
N SER A 46 -2.41 -12.05 30.44
CA SER A 46 -2.38 -13.00 29.33
C SER A 46 -0.94 -13.43 29.00
N ALA A 47 -0.77 -14.62 28.40
CA ALA A 47 0.54 -15.04 27.92
C ALA A 47 1.10 -14.11 26.83
N ALA A 48 0.22 -13.42 26.07
CA ALA A 48 0.62 -12.41 25.09
C ALA A 48 1.22 -11.17 25.78
N ALA A 49 0.58 -10.67 26.85
CA ALA A 49 1.08 -9.54 27.63
C ALA A 49 2.44 -9.84 28.30
N LEU A 50 2.65 -11.08 28.76
CA LEU A 50 3.95 -11.49 29.30
C LEU A 50 5.07 -11.54 28.26
N ARG A 51 4.77 -11.89 26.99
CA ARG A 51 5.78 -11.89 25.93
C ARG A 51 6.33 -10.49 25.64
N LEU A 52 5.50 -9.46 25.79
CA LEU A 52 5.93 -8.07 25.61
C LEU A 52 6.98 -7.63 26.64
N GLY A 53 6.94 -8.18 27.86
CA GLY A 53 7.93 -7.91 28.92
C GLY A 53 9.26 -8.65 28.75
N PHE A 54 9.37 -9.61 27.81
CA PHE A 54 10.58 -10.39 27.55
C PHE A 54 10.86 -10.50 26.04
N PRO A 55 11.15 -9.38 25.34
CA PRO A 55 11.43 -9.39 23.92
C PRO A 55 12.63 -10.28 23.59
N GLY A 56 12.53 -11.08 22.52
CA GLY A 56 13.59 -11.99 22.07
C GLY A 56 13.60 -13.39 22.70
N GLN A 57 12.73 -13.69 23.69
CA GLN A 57 12.60 -15.04 24.23
C GLN A 57 11.57 -15.89 23.48
N ASN A 58 12.04 -16.79 22.61
CA ASN A 58 11.17 -17.67 21.83
C ASN A 58 10.42 -18.74 22.65
N ASN A 59 10.81 -18.98 23.91
CA ASN A 59 10.27 -20.06 24.73
C ASN A 59 9.68 -19.58 26.07
N ILE A 60 8.55 -18.85 25.99
CA ILE A 60 7.79 -18.38 27.15
C ILE A 60 7.38 -19.52 28.10
N ARG A 61 7.17 -20.73 27.57
CA ARG A 61 6.81 -21.92 28.37
C ARG A 61 7.88 -22.25 29.41
N MET A 62 9.16 -22.19 29.04
CA MET A 62 10.24 -22.47 29.96
C MET A 62 10.38 -21.36 31.03
N LEU A 63 10.19 -20.09 30.64
CA LEU A 63 10.20 -18.96 31.56
C LEU A 63 9.10 -19.12 32.62
N ILE A 64 7.86 -19.39 32.19
CA ILE A 64 6.72 -19.58 33.09
C ILE A 64 6.97 -20.77 34.02
N SER A 65 7.41 -21.92 33.50
CA SER A 65 7.69 -23.08 34.34
C SER A 65 8.75 -22.80 35.41
N ARG A 66 9.81 -22.06 35.06
CA ARG A 66 10.87 -21.66 36.01
C ARG A 66 10.36 -20.69 37.07
N ALA A 67 9.60 -19.68 36.66
CA ALA A 67 9.04 -18.70 37.57
C ALA A 67 8.03 -19.34 38.54
N PHE A 68 7.19 -20.25 38.07
CA PHE A 68 6.25 -20.97 38.93
C PHE A 68 6.95 -21.93 39.91
N ALA A 69 8.12 -22.48 39.55
CA ALA A 69 8.93 -23.25 40.49
C ALA A 69 9.55 -22.35 41.57
N ASP A 70 9.97 -21.13 41.21
CA ASP A 70 10.42 -20.14 42.18
C ASP A 70 9.28 -19.69 43.09
N PHE A 71 8.09 -19.42 42.54
CA PHE A 71 6.91 -19.05 43.32
C PHE A 71 6.59 -20.11 44.37
N ALA A 72 6.60 -21.39 43.99
CA ALA A 72 6.39 -22.48 44.93
C ALA A 72 7.43 -22.48 46.07
N ARG A 73 8.72 -22.23 45.76
CA ARG A 73 9.78 -22.11 46.76
C ARG A 73 9.58 -20.92 47.71
N TRP A 74 9.03 -19.82 47.19
CA TRP A 74 8.76 -18.61 47.96
C TRP A 74 7.44 -18.67 48.76
N GLY A 75 6.67 -19.75 48.62
CA GLY A 75 5.34 -19.88 49.22
C GLY A 75 4.26 -19.08 48.49
N VAL A 76 4.53 -18.63 47.26
CA VAL A 76 3.60 -17.90 46.41
C VAL A 76 2.79 -18.87 45.55
N GLN A 77 1.46 -18.78 45.63
CA GLN A 77 0.56 -19.56 44.77
C GLN A 77 0.00 -18.68 43.66
N ALA A 78 0.42 -18.94 42.42
CA ALA A 78 -0.12 -18.33 41.22
C ALA A 78 -0.99 -19.32 40.45
N GLY A 79 -2.16 -18.87 40.00
CA GLY A 79 -3.08 -19.66 39.19
C GLY A 79 -2.88 -19.43 37.68
N TRP A 80 -3.50 -20.30 36.89
CA TRP A 80 -3.54 -20.19 35.43
C TRP A 80 -4.91 -20.61 34.86
N GLY A 81 -5.23 -20.13 33.66
CA GLY A 81 -6.50 -20.42 32.99
C GLY A 81 -7.67 -19.58 33.50
N ALA A 82 -8.85 -19.78 32.91
CA ALA A 82 -10.02 -18.94 33.14
C ALA A 82 -10.72 -19.16 34.51
N ALA A 83 -10.45 -20.29 35.18
CA ALA A 83 -11.14 -20.68 36.41
C ALA A 83 -10.52 -20.04 37.68
N ARG A 84 -10.59 -18.70 37.79
CA ARG A 84 -9.94 -17.91 38.86
C ARG A 84 -10.45 -18.15 40.29
N GLY A 85 -11.64 -18.74 40.42
CA GLY A 85 -12.27 -19.07 41.71
C GLY A 85 -12.02 -20.49 42.20
N ARG A 86 -11.30 -21.33 41.45
CA ARG A 86 -10.99 -22.71 41.86
C ARG A 86 -9.69 -22.77 42.68
N PRO A 87 -9.59 -23.65 43.68
CA PRO A 87 -8.33 -23.88 44.38
C PRO A 87 -7.22 -24.23 43.38
N ILE A 88 -6.07 -23.57 43.49
CA ILE A 88 -4.95 -23.71 42.53
C ILE A 88 -4.49 -25.17 42.37
N ALA A 89 -4.56 -25.96 43.46
CA ALA A 89 -4.24 -27.39 43.45
C ALA A 89 -5.14 -28.24 42.53
N THR A 90 -6.32 -27.74 42.15
CA THR A 90 -7.30 -28.45 41.29
C THR A 90 -7.20 -28.07 39.81
N LEU A 91 -6.29 -27.15 39.45
CA LEU A 91 -6.13 -26.69 38.07
C LEU A 91 -5.42 -27.75 37.21
N PRO A 92 -5.86 -27.97 35.96
CA PRO A 92 -5.20 -28.92 35.07
C PRO A 92 -3.80 -28.44 34.73
N LEU A 93 -2.79 -29.31 34.92
CA LEU A 93 -1.40 -29.01 34.56
C LEU A 93 -1.20 -28.82 33.06
N ASN A 94 -2.05 -29.46 32.25
CA ASN A 94 -2.08 -29.28 30.80
C ASN A 94 -2.53 -27.86 30.47
N GLY A 95 -1.65 -27.10 29.81
CA GLY A 95 -1.92 -25.70 29.46
C GLY A 95 -1.44 -24.67 30.50
N ARG A 96 -0.70 -25.09 31.54
CA ARG A 96 -0.10 -24.16 32.54
C ARG A 96 0.71 -23.02 31.95
N SER A 97 1.27 -23.17 30.74
CA SER A 97 2.04 -22.11 30.06
C SER A 97 1.23 -21.22 29.11
N ARG A 98 -0.08 -21.48 28.94
CA ARG A 98 -0.94 -20.73 28.01
C ARG A 98 -1.60 -19.50 28.66
N GLY A 99 -1.60 -19.43 29.99
CA GLY A 99 -2.29 -18.39 30.73
C GLY A 99 -3.82 -18.44 30.53
N PRO A 100 -4.55 -17.37 30.89
CA PRO A 100 -4.06 -16.21 31.63
C PRO A 100 -3.53 -16.59 33.02
N PHE A 101 -2.67 -15.78 33.60
CA PHE A 101 -2.00 -16.00 34.90
C PHE A 101 -2.53 -15.01 35.93
N TRP A 102 -2.69 -15.44 37.18
CA TRP A 102 -3.33 -14.60 38.19
C TRP A 102 -2.87 -14.96 39.61
N LEU A 103 -3.09 -14.04 40.55
CA LEU A 103 -2.96 -14.26 41.99
C LEU A 103 -4.34 -14.17 42.62
N THR A 104 -4.57 -14.88 43.73
CA THR A 104 -5.75 -14.61 44.56
C THR A 104 -5.55 -13.29 45.30
N ALA A 105 -6.65 -12.62 45.68
CA ALA A 105 -6.59 -11.41 46.49
C ALA A 105 -5.87 -11.66 47.82
N ASP A 106 -6.11 -12.82 48.45
CA ASP A 106 -5.41 -13.25 49.66
C ASP A 106 -3.89 -13.32 49.45
N MET A 107 -3.43 -14.00 48.38
CA MET A 107 -2.01 -14.10 48.07
C MET A 107 -1.39 -12.74 47.75
N ALA A 108 -2.09 -11.90 46.99
CA ALA A 108 -1.61 -10.55 46.67
C ALA A 108 -1.49 -9.66 47.91
N SER A 109 -2.35 -9.84 48.91
CA SER A 109 -2.30 -9.07 50.16
C SER A 109 -1.07 -9.37 51.03
N ARG A 110 -0.43 -10.54 50.80
CA ARG A 110 0.77 -11.00 51.50
C ARG A 110 2.09 -10.50 50.89
N LEU A 111 2.05 -9.98 49.67
CA LEU A 111 3.26 -9.51 48.97
C LEU A 111 3.55 -8.05 49.34
N ARG A 112 4.81 -7.74 49.61
CA ARG A 112 5.32 -6.37 49.80
C ARG A 112 6.52 -6.14 48.89
N PHE A 113 6.40 -5.17 48.00
CA PHE A 113 7.45 -4.85 47.03
C PHE A 113 8.25 -3.65 47.54
N ARG A 114 9.57 -3.80 47.58
CA ARG A 114 10.51 -2.76 47.98
C ARG A 114 11.53 -2.51 46.87
N ALA A 115 12.02 -1.28 46.79
CA ALA A 115 13.17 -0.88 45.98
C ALA A 115 14.16 -0.16 46.88
N ALA A 116 15.39 -0.70 46.96
CA ALA A 116 16.43 -0.21 47.86
C ALA A 116 15.94 -0.11 49.33
N GLY A 117 15.17 -1.09 49.79
CA GLY A 117 14.62 -1.15 51.15
C GLY A 117 13.37 -0.30 51.41
N VAL A 118 12.94 0.56 50.48
CA VAL A 118 11.73 1.41 50.59
C VAL A 118 10.57 0.76 49.86
N GLU A 119 9.36 0.79 50.43
CA GLU A 119 8.15 0.28 49.77
C GLU A 119 7.87 1.04 48.47
N VAL A 120 7.59 0.31 47.39
CA VAL A 120 7.43 0.92 46.06
C VAL A 120 6.04 1.51 45.89
N GLU A 121 6.00 2.73 45.33
CA GLU A 121 4.76 3.34 44.86
C GLU A 121 4.35 2.78 43.48
N ARG A 122 3.08 2.98 43.12
CA ARG A 122 2.50 2.50 41.85
C ARG A 122 3.32 2.94 40.64
N ASP A 123 3.64 4.22 40.55
CA ASP A 123 4.42 4.80 39.44
C ASP A 123 5.78 4.13 39.26
N TRP A 124 6.45 3.83 40.38
CA TRP A 124 7.76 3.16 40.36
C TRP A 124 7.62 1.74 39.83
N LEU A 125 6.60 1.01 40.30
CA LEU A 125 6.32 -0.34 39.87
C LEU A 125 5.95 -0.41 38.38
N GLU A 126 5.15 0.52 37.88
CA GLU A 126 4.80 0.60 36.46
C GLU A 126 6.03 0.87 35.58
N HIS A 127 6.93 1.75 36.03
CA HIS A 127 8.21 2.00 35.36
C HIS A 127 9.09 0.74 35.33
N PHE A 128 9.23 0.05 36.46
CA PHE A 128 9.97 -1.20 36.55
C PHE A 128 9.40 -2.30 35.62
N LEU A 129 8.08 -2.33 35.46
CA LEU A 129 7.39 -3.27 34.58
C LEU A 129 7.41 -2.86 33.10
N GLY A 130 7.89 -1.67 32.75
CA GLY A 130 7.84 -1.13 31.40
C GLY A 130 6.40 -0.93 30.91
N LEU A 131 5.45 -0.69 31.82
CA LEU A 131 4.07 -0.39 31.45
C LEU A 131 3.98 1.05 30.95
N PRO A 132 3.29 1.30 29.82
CA PRO A 132 3.11 2.65 29.33
C PRO A 132 2.35 3.45 30.39
N ARG A 133 2.85 4.64 30.73
CA ARG A 133 2.11 5.62 31.54
C ARG A 133 0.79 5.88 30.81
N GLU A 134 -0.33 5.59 31.47
CA GLU A 134 -1.60 6.19 31.08
C GLU A 134 -1.42 7.70 31.24
N LYS A 135 -1.10 8.41 30.15
CA LYS A 135 -1.45 9.83 30.07
C LYS A 135 -2.94 9.90 30.35
N PRO A 136 -3.42 10.89 31.13
CA PRO A 136 -4.86 11.05 31.34
C PRO A 136 -5.51 11.01 29.97
N GLU A 137 -6.37 10.01 29.77
CA GLU A 137 -7.12 9.86 28.54
C GLU A 137 -7.74 11.22 28.25
N SER A 138 -7.35 11.84 27.13
CA SER A 138 -8.24 12.81 26.52
C SER A 138 -9.47 11.97 26.19
N PRO A 139 -10.61 12.21 26.85
CA PRO A 139 -11.65 11.20 26.99
C PRO A 139 -12.17 10.83 25.59
N ALA A 140 -11.73 9.67 25.11
CA ALA A 140 -12.28 9.04 23.93
C ALA A 140 -13.72 8.68 24.28
N GLY A 141 -14.67 9.50 23.84
CA GLY A 141 -16.10 9.33 24.13
C GLY A 141 -16.78 10.53 24.80
N ASP A 142 -16.07 11.63 25.09
CA ASP A 142 -16.72 12.84 25.56
C ASP A 142 -17.53 13.50 24.43
N LEU A 143 -18.81 13.78 24.71
CA LEU A 143 -19.70 14.54 23.83
C LEU A 143 -19.02 15.85 23.39
N SER A 144 -18.14 16.41 24.22
CA SER A 144 -17.35 17.60 23.88
C SER A 144 -16.53 17.44 22.60
N TYR A 145 -16.02 16.25 22.25
CA TYR A 145 -15.30 16.01 20.99
C TYR A 145 -16.23 16.09 19.79
N LEU A 146 -17.41 15.46 19.88
CA LEU A 146 -18.44 15.49 18.83
C LEU A 146 -19.09 16.88 18.68
N MET A 147 -19.07 17.69 19.73
CA MET A 147 -19.54 19.08 19.73
C MET A 147 -18.46 20.09 19.30
N ARG A 148 -17.24 19.64 18.94
CA ARG A 148 -16.21 20.52 18.36
C ARG A 148 -16.62 20.99 16.96
N ASP A 149 -15.94 22.04 16.51
CA ASP A 149 -16.07 22.56 15.15
C ASP A 149 -15.86 21.45 14.12
N MET A 150 -16.85 21.26 13.25
CA MET A 150 -16.85 20.24 12.18
C MET A 150 -16.02 20.65 10.97
N ARG A 151 -15.45 21.87 10.93
CA ARG A 151 -14.70 22.38 9.78
C ARG A 151 -13.62 21.44 9.29
N PHE A 152 -12.86 20.79 10.18
CA PHE A 152 -11.87 19.80 9.77
C PHE A 152 -12.52 18.70 8.90
N TRP A 153 -13.57 18.06 9.39
CA TRP A 153 -14.25 16.96 8.70
C TRP A 153 -14.93 17.43 7.41
N GLN A 154 -15.50 18.64 7.40
CA GLN A 154 -16.06 19.24 6.18
C GLN A 154 -14.99 19.45 5.10
N GLN A 155 -13.85 20.06 5.47
CA GLN A 155 -12.75 20.28 4.54
C GLN A 155 -12.10 18.97 4.10
N MET A 156 -12.00 17.99 5.00
CA MET A 156 -11.48 16.66 4.70
C MET A 156 -12.38 15.92 3.71
N ALA A 157 -13.70 15.94 3.91
CA ALA A 157 -14.67 15.35 2.99
C ALA A 157 -14.66 16.05 1.62
N GLN A 158 -14.58 17.38 1.61
CA GLN A 158 -14.45 18.15 0.37
C GLN A 158 -13.14 17.82 -0.35
N ALA A 159 -12.01 17.72 0.35
CA ALA A 159 -10.73 17.38 -0.24
C ALA A 159 -10.72 15.94 -0.82
N ILE A 160 -11.37 14.99 -0.15
CA ILE A 160 -11.60 13.64 -0.68
C ILE A 160 -12.48 13.71 -1.94
N ARG A 161 -13.54 14.53 -1.92
CA ARG A 161 -14.39 14.73 -3.10
C ARG A 161 -13.62 15.38 -4.26
N ASP A 162 -12.78 16.36 -3.98
CA ASP A 162 -11.90 17.00 -4.96
C ASP A 162 -10.87 16.02 -5.51
N GLU A 163 -10.37 15.09 -4.70
CA GLU A 163 -9.51 13.98 -5.14
C GLU A 163 -10.22 13.08 -6.15
N TYR A 164 -11.51 12.79 -5.92
CA TYR A 164 -12.35 12.01 -6.83
C TYR A 164 -12.75 12.79 -8.11
N ASP A 165 -13.22 14.03 -7.96
CA ASP A 165 -13.67 14.89 -9.06
C ASP A 165 -12.50 15.47 -9.89
N GLY A 166 -11.30 15.52 -9.30
CA GLY A 166 -10.08 16.09 -9.86
C GLY A 166 -9.31 15.15 -10.79
N PHE A 167 -9.68 13.87 -10.90
CA PHE A 167 -9.19 13.00 -11.97
C PHE A 167 -9.68 13.56 -13.31
N GLY A 168 -8.76 14.11 -14.12
CA GLY A 168 -8.99 14.53 -15.51
C GLY A 168 -9.34 16.01 -15.73
N ARG A 169 -9.93 16.72 -14.77
CA ARG A 169 -10.44 18.10 -14.99
C ARG A 169 -9.66 19.22 -14.31
N ARG A 170 -8.89 18.92 -13.27
CA ARG A 170 -8.16 19.93 -12.49
C ARG A 170 -6.70 19.54 -12.31
N PRO A 171 -5.77 20.51 -12.34
CA PRO A 171 -4.37 20.22 -12.04
C PRO A 171 -4.28 19.66 -10.60
N SER A 172 -3.67 18.48 -10.48
CA SER A 172 -3.57 17.70 -9.24
C SER A 172 -2.96 18.46 -8.04
N ARG A 173 -2.28 19.58 -8.30
CA ARG A 173 -1.85 20.58 -7.31
C ARG A 173 -2.99 21.09 -6.43
N GLN A 174 -4.19 21.29 -7.00
CA GLN A 174 -5.35 21.78 -6.25
C GLN A 174 -5.85 20.76 -5.21
N VAL A 175 -5.74 19.46 -5.49
CA VAL A 175 -6.16 18.40 -4.54
C VAL A 175 -5.26 18.41 -3.30
N ALA A 176 -3.95 18.54 -3.49
CA ALA A 176 -3.02 18.67 -2.36
C ALA A 176 -3.30 19.93 -1.53
N GLU A 177 -3.64 21.04 -2.18
CA GLU A 177 -4.04 22.28 -1.51
C GLU A 177 -5.34 22.09 -0.69
N SER A 178 -6.33 21.33 -1.18
CA SER A 178 -7.53 21.01 -0.39
C SER A 178 -7.20 20.23 0.89
N PHE A 179 -6.30 19.25 0.85
CA PHE A 179 -5.83 18.55 2.06
C PHE A 179 -5.01 19.46 2.99
N HIS A 180 -4.24 20.39 2.42
CA HIS A 180 -3.53 21.40 3.18
C HIS A 180 -4.49 22.33 3.94
N VAL A 181 -5.59 22.75 3.31
CA VAL A 181 -6.64 23.56 3.96
C VAL A 181 -7.28 22.77 5.09
N ALA A 182 -7.64 21.48 4.88
CA ALA A 182 -8.15 20.63 5.95
C ALA A 182 -7.19 20.57 7.15
N ARG A 183 -5.88 20.44 6.90
CA ARG A 183 -4.83 20.44 7.93
C ARG A 183 -4.82 21.71 8.79
N GLN A 184 -5.17 22.87 8.24
CA GLN A 184 -5.23 24.12 9.00
C GLN A 184 -6.34 24.12 10.06
N PHE A 185 -7.36 23.28 9.90
CA PHE A 185 -8.46 23.11 10.83
C PHE A 185 -8.30 21.91 11.77
N ALA A 186 -7.21 21.15 11.67
CA ALA A 186 -6.99 19.98 12.50
C ALA A 186 -6.74 20.38 13.97
N GLY A 187 -7.62 19.90 14.85
CA GLY A 187 -7.63 20.19 16.29
C GLY A 187 -6.96 19.13 17.17
N ASP A 188 -6.47 18.03 16.58
CA ASP A 188 -5.71 16.99 17.27
C ASP A 188 -4.65 16.36 16.33
N ASP A 189 -3.76 15.55 16.91
CA ASP A 189 -2.64 14.95 16.19
C ASP A 189 -3.08 13.86 15.21
N PHE A 190 -4.22 13.20 15.44
CA PHE A 190 -4.78 12.25 14.47
C PHE A 190 -5.24 12.98 13.21
N GLN A 191 -5.98 14.09 13.37
CA GLN A 191 -6.43 14.93 12.26
C GLN A 191 -5.25 15.53 11.49
N GLN A 192 -4.19 15.96 12.20
CA GLN A 192 -2.94 16.41 11.58
C GLN A 192 -2.27 15.29 10.77
N ALA A 193 -2.12 14.10 11.36
CA ALA A 193 -1.50 12.96 10.70
C ALA A 193 -2.29 12.51 9.46
N LEU A 194 -3.62 12.45 9.56
CA LEU A 194 -4.51 12.10 8.46
C LEU A 194 -4.37 13.07 7.28
N ALA A 195 -4.44 14.37 7.56
CA ALA A 195 -4.32 15.40 6.53
C ALA A 195 -2.93 15.40 5.88
N LEU A 196 -1.86 15.28 6.66
CA LEU A 196 -0.48 15.21 6.13
C LEU A 196 -0.25 13.96 5.26
N MET A 197 -0.77 12.80 5.68
CA MET A 197 -0.70 11.58 4.89
C MET A 197 -1.44 11.76 3.55
N LYS A 198 -2.67 12.28 3.56
CA LYS A 198 -3.44 12.55 2.33
C LYS A 198 -2.78 13.60 1.43
N GLU A 199 -2.29 14.70 2.01
CA GLU A 199 -1.52 15.75 1.32
C GLU A 199 -0.29 15.15 0.62
N SER A 200 0.50 14.32 1.31
CA SER A 200 1.69 13.67 0.71
C SER A 200 1.35 12.74 -0.45
N LEU A 201 0.29 11.94 -0.32
CA LEU A 201 -0.19 11.06 -1.40
C LEU A 201 -0.63 11.85 -2.64
N ALA A 202 -1.38 12.95 -2.45
CA ALA A 202 -1.83 13.81 -3.54
C ALA A 202 -0.66 14.49 -4.26
N LEU A 203 0.30 15.03 -3.49
CA LEU A 203 1.51 15.65 -4.04
C LEU A 203 2.34 14.65 -4.86
N ARG A 204 2.50 13.43 -4.34
CA ARG A 204 3.20 12.35 -5.04
C ARG A 204 2.53 12.00 -6.37
N ARG A 205 1.21 11.79 -6.39
CA ARG A 205 0.48 11.49 -7.64
C ARG A 205 0.59 12.63 -8.66
N SER A 206 0.77 13.85 -8.18
CA SER A 206 1.01 15.06 -8.99
C SER A 206 2.48 15.24 -9.44
N ALA A 207 3.35 14.26 -9.18
CA ALA A 207 4.80 14.34 -9.37
C ALA A 207 5.52 15.49 -8.61
N GLN A 208 4.89 16.05 -7.58
CA GLN A 208 5.46 17.10 -6.71
C GLN A 208 6.23 16.46 -5.54
N LEU A 209 7.34 15.80 -5.85
CA LEU A 209 8.05 14.95 -4.90
C LEU A 209 8.66 15.73 -3.71
N ASP A 210 9.11 16.98 -3.91
CA ASP A 210 9.63 17.81 -2.81
C ASP A 210 8.55 18.18 -1.79
N GLY A 211 7.35 18.50 -2.27
CA GLY A 211 6.19 18.74 -1.42
C GLY A 211 5.81 17.49 -0.63
N SER A 212 5.74 16.33 -1.30
CA SER A 212 5.48 15.04 -0.66
C SER A 212 6.46 14.77 0.48
N ARG A 213 7.77 14.92 0.23
CA ARG A 213 8.81 14.78 1.27
C ARG A 213 8.64 15.72 2.44
N SER A 214 8.28 16.98 2.17
CA SER A 214 8.06 17.98 3.21
C SER A 214 6.86 17.61 4.10
N ALA A 215 5.76 17.16 3.50
CA ALA A 215 4.59 16.65 4.22
C ALA A 215 4.93 15.39 5.04
N LEU A 216 5.69 14.44 4.47
CA LEU A 216 6.15 13.25 5.18
C LEU A 216 7.05 13.58 6.38
N LYS A 217 7.98 14.53 6.24
CA LYS A 217 8.82 14.99 7.37
C LYS A 217 7.99 15.60 8.51
N ARG A 218 6.88 16.28 8.18
CA ARG A 218 5.96 16.80 9.19
C ARG A 218 5.15 15.67 9.82
N LEU A 219 4.72 14.68 9.03
CA LEU A 219 4.04 13.48 9.52
C LEU A 219 4.93 12.73 10.51
N ASP A 220 6.20 12.48 10.16
CA ASP A 220 7.17 11.81 11.04
C ASP A 220 7.24 12.50 12.42
N ARG A 221 7.27 13.84 12.48
CA ARG A 221 7.26 14.58 13.76
C ARG A 221 6.00 14.37 14.59
N VAL A 222 4.83 14.28 13.95
CA VAL A 222 3.56 14.01 14.64
C VAL A 222 3.55 12.58 15.18
N LEU A 223 4.11 11.63 14.44
CA LEU A 223 4.24 10.24 14.88
C LEU A 223 5.24 10.10 16.03
N ASP A 224 6.41 10.74 15.94
CA ASP A 224 7.45 10.75 16.98
C ASP A 224 6.98 11.37 18.31
N ALA A 225 6.02 12.31 18.25
CA ALA A 225 5.41 12.90 19.45
C ALA A 225 4.56 11.89 20.25
N GLY A 226 4.21 10.74 19.66
CA GLY A 226 3.62 9.59 20.33
C GLY A 226 2.14 9.73 20.70
N SER A 227 1.46 10.81 20.31
CA SER A 227 0.06 11.09 20.68
C SER A 227 -0.99 10.28 19.90
N VAL A 228 -0.60 9.63 18.80
CA VAL A 228 -1.50 8.89 17.89
C VAL A 228 -1.49 7.39 18.18
N HIS A 229 -1.51 6.97 19.44
CA HIS A 229 -1.18 5.60 19.87
C HIS A 229 -1.86 4.45 19.09
N HIS A 230 -3.16 4.55 18.76
CA HIS A 230 -3.89 3.47 18.08
C HIS A 230 -3.77 3.48 16.55
N ALA A 231 -3.61 4.64 15.92
CA ALA A 231 -3.49 4.78 14.46
C ALA A 231 -2.04 4.91 13.98
N HIS A 232 -1.08 5.05 14.91
CA HIS A 232 0.34 5.21 14.63
C HIS A 232 0.90 4.14 13.70
N PRO A 233 0.65 2.82 13.88
CA PRO A 233 1.16 1.80 12.97
C PRO A 233 0.64 1.95 11.53
N THR A 234 -0.62 2.39 11.36
CA THR A 234 -1.21 2.61 10.04
C THR A 234 -0.56 3.79 9.32
N PHE A 235 -0.39 4.92 10.02
CA PHE A 235 0.30 6.08 9.45
C PHE A 235 1.77 5.79 9.15
N ALA A 236 2.47 5.07 10.03
CA ALA A 236 3.85 4.66 9.81
C ALA A 236 3.99 3.72 8.60
N ALA A 237 3.10 2.74 8.46
CA ALA A 237 3.07 1.85 7.30
C ALA A 237 2.80 2.62 6.00
N MET A 238 1.80 3.51 5.97
CA MET A 238 1.53 4.35 4.80
C MET A 238 2.70 5.28 4.48
N ALA A 239 3.34 5.91 5.46
CA ALA A 239 4.52 6.73 5.25
C ALA A 239 5.68 5.92 4.64
N CYS A 240 5.89 4.67 5.09
CA CYS A 240 6.87 3.75 4.50
C CYS A 240 6.57 3.50 3.00
N ILE A 241 5.31 3.24 2.64
CA ILE A 241 4.89 3.03 1.25
C ILE A 241 5.09 4.31 0.41
N VAL A 242 4.72 5.50 0.92
CA VAL A 242 4.94 6.75 0.17
C VAL A 242 6.43 6.99 -0.08
N LYS A 243 7.27 6.75 0.93
CA LYS A 243 8.75 6.81 0.79
C LYS A 243 9.25 5.80 -0.27
N ALA A 244 8.71 4.59 -0.30
CA ALA A 244 9.04 3.58 -1.32
C ALA A 244 8.64 4.03 -2.74
N TRP A 245 7.46 4.64 -2.89
CA TRP A 245 7.04 5.20 -4.18
C TRP A 245 7.95 6.34 -4.67
N GLU A 246 8.44 7.18 -3.77
CA GLU A 246 9.39 8.24 -4.13
C GLU A 246 10.70 7.66 -4.67
N ARG A 247 11.23 6.62 -4.02
CA ARG A 247 12.42 5.87 -4.50
C ARG A 247 12.18 5.27 -5.88
N TYR A 248 11.05 4.60 -6.06
CA TYR A 248 10.66 4.05 -7.36
C TYR A 248 10.58 5.12 -8.44
N SER A 249 9.98 6.28 -8.14
CA SER A 249 9.85 7.40 -9.08
C SER A 249 11.19 8.04 -9.46
N GLN A 250 12.21 7.90 -8.60
CA GLN A 250 13.59 8.32 -8.84
C GLN A 250 14.41 7.30 -9.63
N GLY A 251 13.85 6.11 -9.91
CA GLY A 251 14.55 5.01 -10.57
C GLY A 251 15.33 4.10 -9.63
N ASP A 252 15.19 4.27 -8.31
CA ASP A 252 15.83 3.42 -7.29
C ASP A 252 14.87 2.29 -6.88
N ALA A 253 14.76 1.30 -7.76
CA ALA A 253 13.86 0.15 -7.58
C ALA A 253 14.28 -0.74 -6.40
N ASP A 254 15.59 -0.87 -6.14
CA ASP A 254 16.12 -1.69 -5.06
C ASP A 254 15.79 -1.07 -3.69
N ALA A 255 16.02 0.23 -3.50
CA ALA A 255 15.65 0.89 -2.25
C ALA A 255 14.14 0.90 -2.01
N ALA A 256 13.34 1.04 -3.08
CA ALA A 256 11.88 0.92 -2.99
C ALA A 256 11.47 -0.48 -2.51
N ARG A 257 12.09 -1.54 -3.06
CA ARG A 257 11.82 -2.93 -2.67
C ARG A 257 12.19 -3.18 -1.21
N THR A 258 13.38 -2.76 -0.78
CA THR A 258 13.82 -2.92 0.62
C THR A 258 12.87 -2.22 1.61
N ALA A 259 12.34 -1.04 1.26
CA ALA A 259 11.36 -0.36 2.11
C ALA A 259 10.07 -1.18 2.27
N LEU A 260 9.57 -1.80 1.20
CA LEU A 260 8.36 -2.64 1.27
C LEU A 260 8.60 -3.98 1.97
N GLU A 261 9.81 -4.54 1.85
CA GLU A 261 10.22 -5.73 2.62
C GLU A 261 10.29 -5.43 4.11
N HIS A 262 10.78 -4.25 4.49
CA HIS A 262 10.77 -3.80 5.89
C HIS A 262 9.33 -3.73 6.44
N LEU A 263 8.39 -3.16 5.68
CA LEU A 263 6.98 -3.13 6.07
C LEU A 263 6.37 -4.52 6.29
N GLN A 264 6.79 -5.52 5.50
CA GLN A 264 6.30 -6.90 5.61
C GLN A 264 6.96 -7.71 6.73
N THR A 265 8.17 -7.34 7.15
CA THR A 265 8.98 -8.12 8.12
C THR A 265 9.05 -7.46 9.50
N SER A 266 8.81 -6.16 9.60
CA SER A 266 8.79 -5.42 10.86
C SER A 266 7.68 -5.94 11.79
N PRO A 267 7.98 -6.34 13.03
CA PRO A 267 6.97 -6.79 13.99
C PRO A 267 5.86 -5.77 14.25
N GLU A 268 6.17 -4.49 14.10
CA GLU A 268 5.24 -3.37 14.35
C GLU A 268 4.34 -3.09 13.15
N LEU A 269 4.87 -3.18 11.93
CA LEU A 269 4.15 -2.81 10.69
C LEU A 269 3.46 -4.00 10.02
N GLN A 270 3.99 -5.21 10.21
CA GLN A 270 3.47 -6.43 9.60
C GLN A 270 1.99 -6.69 9.92
N PRO A 271 1.49 -6.48 11.15
CA PRO A 271 0.07 -6.64 11.43
C PRO A 271 -0.81 -5.69 10.60
N VAL A 272 -0.36 -4.45 10.41
CA VAL A 272 -1.08 -3.46 9.60
C VAL A 272 -1.11 -3.91 8.14
N PHE A 273 0.03 -4.32 7.58
CA PHE A 273 0.08 -4.86 6.23
C PHE A 273 -0.88 -6.05 6.05
N ARG A 274 -0.95 -6.94 7.04
CA ARG A 274 -1.79 -8.14 6.97
C ARG A 274 -3.28 -7.82 7.06
N TYR A 275 -3.68 -6.94 7.97
CA TYR A 275 -5.08 -6.75 8.35
C TYR A 275 -5.72 -5.44 7.88
N ASN A 276 -4.95 -4.45 7.44
CA ASN A 276 -5.48 -3.22 6.86
C ASN A 276 -5.48 -3.34 5.32
N PRO A 277 -6.65 -3.53 4.68
CA PRO A 277 -6.71 -3.80 3.25
C PRO A 277 -6.23 -2.61 2.41
N ARG A 278 -6.38 -1.37 2.90
CA ARG A 278 -5.85 -0.19 2.19
C ARG A 278 -4.32 -0.18 2.15
N VAL A 279 -3.67 -0.47 3.28
CA VAL A 279 -2.20 -0.56 3.36
C VAL A 279 -1.70 -1.72 2.50
N ARG A 280 -2.38 -2.87 2.57
CA ARG A 280 -2.04 -4.05 1.78
C ARG A 280 -2.12 -3.77 0.29
N PHE A 281 -3.19 -3.13 -0.17
CA PHE A 281 -3.35 -2.69 -1.55
C PHE A 281 -2.18 -1.81 -2.02
N GLU A 282 -1.89 -0.72 -1.29
CA GLU A 282 -0.86 0.24 -1.72
C GLU A 282 0.54 -0.42 -1.79
N CYS A 283 0.84 -1.33 -0.85
CA CYS A 283 2.08 -2.10 -0.84
C CYS A 283 2.15 -3.07 -2.03
N LEU A 284 1.14 -3.91 -2.21
CA LEU A 284 1.11 -4.93 -3.27
C LEU A 284 1.08 -4.30 -4.67
N ASN A 285 0.39 -3.17 -4.84
CA ASN A 285 0.36 -2.45 -6.11
C ASN A 285 1.76 -1.92 -6.48
N LEU A 286 2.52 -1.37 -5.52
CA LEU A 286 3.90 -0.93 -5.79
C LEU A 286 4.85 -2.12 -6.01
N LEU A 287 4.73 -3.20 -5.23
CA LEU A 287 5.49 -4.43 -5.44
C LEU A 287 5.28 -4.98 -6.86
N ALA A 288 4.03 -5.02 -7.32
CA ALA A 288 3.72 -5.44 -8.68
C ALA A 288 4.46 -4.61 -9.75
N LEU A 289 4.58 -3.30 -9.57
CA LEU A 289 5.30 -2.43 -10.49
C LEU A 289 6.82 -2.64 -10.44
N LEU A 290 7.37 -2.92 -9.26
CA LEU A 290 8.78 -3.28 -9.08
C LEU A 290 9.11 -4.62 -9.74
N HIS A 291 8.27 -5.63 -9.54
CA HIS A 291 8.38 -6.93 -10.20
C HIS A 291 8.21 -6.80 -11.72
N LYS A 292 7.25 -5.99 -12.20
CA LYS A 292 7.12 -5.67 -13.63
C LYS A 292 8.40 -5.05 -14.19
N HIS A 293 8.97 -4.06 -13.49
CA HIS A 293 10.22 -3.42 -13.91
C HIS A 293 11.39 -4.42 -13.99
N ALA A 294 11.52 -5.30 -13.00
CA ALA A 294 12.54 -6.35 -12.97
C ALA A 294 12.32 -7.39 -14.09
N ALA A 295 11.08 -7.79 -14.37
CA ALA A 295 10.74 -8.70 -15.46
C ALA A 295 11.15 -8.15 -16.83
N THR A 296 10.92 -6.85 -17.07
CA THR A 296 11.23 -6.22 -18.37
C THR A 296 12.68 -5.78 -18.54
N SER A 297 13.44 -5.67 -17.45
CA SER A 297 14.81 -5.12 -17.46
C SER A 297 15.88 -6.12 -16.99
N GLY A 298 15.46 -7.30 -16.51
CA GLY A 298 16.32 -8.26 -15.81
C GLY A 298 17.29 -9.03 -16.70
N ALA A 299 18.38 -9.50 -16.09
CA ALA A 299 19.34 -10.38 -16.72
C ALA A 299 18.94 -11.86 -16.50
N GLY A 300 18.51 -12.53 -17.55
CA GLY A 300 18.27 -13.98 -17.58
C GLY A 300 16.78 -14.37 -17.62
N ALA A 301 16.43 -15.22 -18.59
CA ALA A 301 15.04 -15.59 -18.88
C ALA A 301 14.30 -16.22 -17.69
N ALA A 302 14.96 -17.05 -16.87
CA ALA A 302 14.34 -17.66 -15.69
C ALA A 302 13.90 -16.61 -14.67
N ARG A 303 14.82 -15.70 -14.29
CA ARG A 303 14.51 -14.62 -13.35
C ARG A 303 13.42 -13.69 -13.89
N GLN A 304 13.44 -13.37 -15.19
CA GLN A 304 12.39 -12.54 -15.80
C GLN A 304 11.00 -13.19 -15.71
N ARG A 305 10.92 -14.52 -15.86
CA ARG A 305 9.67 -15.27 -15.69
C ARG A 305 9.20 -15.28 -14.24
N ASP A 306 10.12 -15.51 -13.29
CA ASP A 306 9.78 -15.47 -11.86
C ASP A 306 9.25 -14.10 -11.44
N GLU A 307 9.91 -13.01 -11.88
CA GLU A 307 9.48 -11.64 -11.62
C GLU A 307 8.14 -11.32 -12.30
N ALA A 308 7.88 -11.83 -13.51
CA ALA A 308 6.58 -11.68 -14.16
C ALA A 308 5.45 -12.40 -13.39
N GLY A 309 5.71 -13.61 -12.91
CA GLY A 309 4.80 -14.36 -12.04
C GLY A 309 4.52 -13.62 -10.74
N ALA A 310 5.57 -13.13 -10.07
CA ALA A 310 5.45 -12.35 -8.85
C ALA A 310 4.67 -11.04 -9.04
N ALA A 311 4.84 -10.36 -10.19
CA ALA A 311 4.06 -9.17 -10.53
C ALA A 311 2.57 -9.49 -10.63
N LEU A 312 2.19 -10.56 -11.33
CA LEU A 312 0.78 -10.96 -11.46
C LEU A 312 0.19 -11.42 -10.12
N GLN A 313 0.95 -12.13 -9.29
CA GLN A 313 0.52 -12.53 -7.96
C GLN A 313 0.29 -11.31 -7.05
N ALA A 314 1.20 -10.35 -7.06
CA ALA A 314 1.05 -9.11 -6.32
C ALA A 314 -0.17 -8.30 -6.79
N LEU A 315 -0.43 -8.25 -8.10
CA LEU A 315 -1.65 -7.61 -8.64
C LEU A 315 -2.93 -8.33 -8.22
N SER A 316 -2.94 -9.67 -8.19
CA SER A 316 -4.09 -10.44 -7.69
C SER A 316 -4.38 -10.09 -6.24
N GLY A 317 -3.37 -10.10 -5.37
CA GLY A 317 -3.54 -9.74 -3.96
C GLY A 317 -3.89 -8.26 -3.76
N ALA A 318 -3.41 -7.36 -4.63
CA ALA A 318 -3.81 -5.96 -4.62
C ALA A 318 -5.29 -5.79 -5.02
N LEU A 319 -5.80 -6.58 -5.96
CA LEU A 319 -7.21 -6.56 -6.36
C LEU A 319 -8.11 -7.01 -5.20
N GLU A 320 -7.76 -8.12 -4.54
CA GLU A 320 -8.47 -8.60 -3.34
C GLU A 320 -8.49 -7.52 -2.25
N ALA A 321 -7.32 -6.92 -1.96
CA ALA A 321 -7.21 -5.85 -0.97
C ALA A 321 -7.99 -4.59 -1.36
N ALA A 322 -8.10 -4.27 -2.65
CA ALA A 322 -8.89 -3.14 -3.12
C ALA A 322 -10.39 -3.33 -2.84
N TYR A 323 -10.93 -4.53 -3.09
CA TYR A 323 -12.33 -4.85 -2.80
C TYR A 323 -12.58 -5.00 -1.30
N GLU A 324 -11.66 -5.58 -0.52
CA GLU A 324 -11.78 -5.59 0.95
C GLU A 324 -11.76 -4.19 1.58
N ALA A 325 -11.14 -3.22 0.90
CA ALA A 325 -11.12 -1.82 1.33
C ALA A 325 -12.31 -1.00 0.80
N ASP A 326 -13.28 -1.63 0.10
CA ASP A 326 -14.38 -0.97 -0.60
C ASP A 326 -13.90 0.19 -1.50
N SER A 327 -12.69 0.05 -2.07
CA SER A 327 -12.00 1.13 -2.78
C SER A 327 -12.06 0.89 -4.28
N ILE A 328 -13.12 1.38 -4.92
CA ILE A 328 -13.32 1.17 -6.36
C ILE A 328 -12.23 1.83 -7.23
N ASP A 329 -11.65 2.94 -6.77
CA ASP A 329 -10.46 3.59 -7.35
C ASP A 329 -9.24 2.65 -7.38
N ALA A 330 -9.03 1.94 -6.28
CA ALA A 330 -7.94 0.98 -6.14
C ALA A 330 -8.15 -0.22 -7.10
N ALA A 331 -9.39 -0.70 -7.20
CA ALA A 331 -9.77 -1.75 -8.13
C ALA A 331 -9.57 -1.32 -9.60
N GLN A 332 -9.90 -0.07 -9.93
CA GLN A 332 -9.67 0.52 -11.24
C GLN A 332 -8.18 0.49 -11.63
N HIS A 333 -7.31 0.96 -10.74
CA HIS A 333 -5.86 1.00 -10.97
C HIS A 333 -5.26 -0.39 -11.18
N VAL A 334 -5.65 -1.36 -10.34
CA VAL A 334 -5.13 -2.73 -10.43
C VAL A 334 -5.68 -3.44 -11.67
N ALA A 335 -6.95 -3.24 -12.04
CA ALA A 335 -7.51 -3.80 -13.26
C ALA A 335 -6.72 -3.33 -14.50
N ALA A 336 -6.37 -2.04 -14.58
CA ALA A 336 -5.52 -1.53 -15.65
C ALA A 336 -4.13 -2.20 -15.67
N ASN A 337 -3.50 -2.30 -14.50
CA ASN A 337 -2.18 -2.93 -14.38
C ASN A 337 -2.21 -4.43 -14.73
N ILE A 338 -3.26 -5.15 -14.36
CA ILE A 338 -3.43 -6.58 -14.73
C ILE A 338 -3.53 -6.69 -16.25
N GLY A 339 -4.43 -5.94 -16.89
CA GLY A 339 -4.60 -5.99 -18.34
C GLY A 339 -3.31 -5.70 -19.08
N TRP A 340 -2.60 -4.64 -18.68
CA TRP A 340 -1.32 -4.28 -19.29
C TRP A 340 -0.22 -5.32 -19.04
N CYS A 341 -0.05 -5.80 -17.80
CA CYS A 341 0.98 -6.80 -17.47
C CYS A 341 0.73 -8.13 -18.18
N LEU A 342 -0.52 -8.60 -18.24
CA LEU A 342 -0.88 -9.84 -18.95
C LEU A 342 -0.41 -9.77 -20.40
N TRP A 343 -0.76 -8.68 -21.09
CA TRP A 343 -0.36 -8.49 -22.48
C TRP A 343 1.15 -8.39 -22.65
N LEU A 344 1.80 -7.54 -21.85
CA LEU A 344 3.24 -7.28 -21.93
C LEU A 344 4.07 -8.54 -21.68
N PHE A 345 3.74 -9.29 -20.62
CA PHE A 345 4.46 -10.51 -20.25
C PHE A 345 4.21 -11.63 -21.25
N TRP A 346 2.99 -11.75 -21.78
CA TRP A 346 2.71 -12.70 -22.84
C TRP A 346 3.50 -12.34 -24.10
N GLN A 347 3.53 -11.07 -24.54
CA GLN A 347 4.32 -10.64 -25.70
C GLN A 347 5.81 -11.01 -25.55
N GLN A 348 6.36 -10.90 -24.34
CA GLN A 348 7.76 -11.23 -24.04
C GLN A 348 8.02 -12.73 -23.75
N GLY A 349 6.98 -13.58 -23.77
CA GLY A 349 7.12 -15.02 -23.48
C GLY A 349 7.45 -15.33 -22.02
N LEU A 350 6.99 -14.49 -21.09
CA LEU A 350 7.33 -14.58 -19.66
C LEU A 350 6.33 -15.39 -18.83
N VAL A 351 5.07 -15.53 -19.26
CA VAL A 351 4.00 -16.25 -18.52
C VAL A 351 3.39 -17.42 -19.29
N ASP A 352 3.65 -17.51 -20.60
CA ASP A 352 3.24 -18.58 -21.50
C ASP A 352 4.37 -18.77 -22.53
N PRO A 353 5.52 -19.35 -22.11
CA PRO A 353 6.71 -19.42 -22.94
C PRO A 353 6.51 -20.31 -24.17
N GLU A 354 5.71 -21.37 -24.04
CA GLU A 354 5.39 -22.33 -25.11
C GLU A 354 4.29 -21.82 -26.05
N ARG A 355 3.70 -20.65 -25.77
CA ARG A 355 2.62 -20.03 -26.58
C ARG A 355 1.41 -20.95 -26.73
N GLU A 356 1.04 -21.65 -25.67
CA GLU A 356 -0.14 -22.53 -25.68
C GLU A 356 -1.42 -21.71 -25.88
N GLN A 357 -1.46 -20.47 -25.36
CA GLN A 357 -2.60 -19.59 -25.54
C GLN A 357 -2.52 -18.85 -26.87
N ARG A 358 -3.64 -18.87 -27.61
CA ARG A 358 -3.78 -18.08 -28.84
C ARG A 358 -3.67 -16.59 -28.53
N VAL A 359 -2.91 -15.86 -29.35
CA VAL A 359 -2.72 -14.40 -29.22
C VAL A 359 -4.02 -13.63 -29.00
N GLY A 360 -5.05 -13.91 -29.81
CA GLY A 360 -6.34 -13.25 -29.71
C GLY A 360 -7.04 -13.49 -28.37
N ALA A 361 -6.92 -14.70 -27.79
CA ALA A 361 -7.51 -14.98 -26.48
C ALA A 361 -6.85 -14.14 -25.37
N VAL A 362 -5.53 -13.98 -25.42
CA VAL A 362 -4.79 -13.16 -24.45
C VAL A 362 -5.07 -11.67 -24.65
N GLN A 363 -5.12 -11.20 -25.91
CA GLN A 363 -5.53 -9.82 -26.22
C GLN A 363 -6.90 -9.50 -25.66
N LEU A 364 -7.90 -10.35 -25.93
CA LEU A 364 -9.26 -10.15 -25.44
C LEU A 364 -9.33 -10.21 -23.92
N GLN A 365 -8.55 -11.07 -23.28
CA GLN A 365 -8.50 -11.12 -21.81
C GLN A 365 -7.84 -9.86 -21.21
N ALA A 366 -6.77 -9.35 -21.81
CA ALA A 366 -6.16 -8.08 -21.41
C ALA A 366 -7.12 -6.90 -21.62
N MET A 367 -7.86 -6.90 -22.73
CA MET A 367 -8.91 -5.93 -23.02
C MET A 367 -10.01 -5.95 -21.95
N ARG A 368 -10.49 -7.12 -21.53
CA ARG A 368 -11.49 -7.23 -20.45
C ARG A 368 -11.07 -6.54 -19.16
N TRP A 369 -9.81 -6.71 -18.76
CA TRP A 369 -9.27 -6.06 -17.58
C TRP A 369 -9.20 -4.53 -17.72
N LEU A 370 -8.76 -4.02 -18.88
CA LEU A 370 -8.77 -2.58 -19.15
C LEU A 370 -10.18 -2.03 -19.32
N GLY A 371 -11.09 -2.80 -19.90
CA GLY A 371 -12.51 -2.44 -20.03
C GLY A 371 -13.20 -2.34 -18.68
N LEU A 372 -12.87 -3.23 -17.73
CA LEU A 372 -13.29 -3.10 -16.33
C LEU A 372 -12.76 -1.81 -15.70
N SER A 373 -11.47 -1.52 -15.90
CA SER A 373 -10.86 -0.28 -15.42
C SER A 373 -11.58 0.96 -15.97
N GLU A 374 -11.79 1.03 -17.28
CA GLU A 374 -12.50 2.13 -17.93
C GLU A 374 -13.97 2.23 -17.51
N TRP A 375 -14.64 1.09 -17.35
CA TRP A 375 -16.03 1.07 -16.91
C TRP A 375 -16.17 1.62 -15.49
N ILE A 376 -15.24 1.30 -14.60
CA ILE A 376 -15.17 1.89 -13.26
C ILE A 376 -14.92 3.40 -13.35
N CYS A 377 -13.97 3.85 -14.19
CA CYS A 377 -13.73 5.28 -14.40
C CYS A 377 -15.02 6.02 -14.78
N ASP A 378 -15.75 5.49 -15.76
CA ASP A 378 -16.98 6.09 -16.28
C ASP A 378 -18.10 6.20 -15.26
N ARG A 379 -18.35 5.11 -14.51
CA ARG A 379 -19.53 5.01 -13.66
C ARG A 379 -19.39 5.77 -12.35
N PHE A 380 -18.18 5.90 -11.86
CA PHE A 380 -17.91 6.48 -10.54
C PHE A 380 -17.36 7.90 -10.61
N GLY A 381 -17.40 8.54 -11.79
CA GLY A 381 -17.17 9.97 -11.95
C GLY A 381 -15.71 10.39 -12.01
N TYR A 382 -14.79 9.46 -12.29
CA TYR A 382 -13.39 9.77 -12.55
C TYR A 382 -13.30 10.36 -13.98
N GLY A 383 -13.49 11.67 -14.09
CA GLY A 383 -13.64 12.40 -15.35
C GLY A 383 -12.52 12.15 -16.37
N SER A 384 -12.90 12.10 -17.65
CA SER A 384 -12.09 11.78 -18.84
C SER A 384 -11.23 10.53 -18.67
N GLY A 385 -11.62 9.43 -19.33
CA GLY A 385 -10.95 8.12 -19.24
C GLY A 385 -9.42 8.21 -19.16
N SER A 386 -8.81 7.28 -18.43
CA SER A 386 -7.37 7.32 -18.19
C SER A 386 -6.63 7.31 -19.54
N ALA A 387 -5.87 8.37 -19.84
CA ALA A 387 -5.07 8.42 -21.07
C ALA A 387 -4.18 7.17 -21.19
N TRP A 388 -3.68 6.66 -20.06
CA TRP A 388 -2.94 5.40 -20.02
C TRP A 388 -3.79 4.20 -20.43
N ASN A 389 -5.03 4.10 -19.97
CA ASN A 389 -5.92 3.02 -20.38
C ASN A 389 -6.20 3.07 -21.88
N LEU A 390 -6.49 4.25 -22.44
CA LEU A 390 -6.65 4.41 -23.89
C LEU A 390 -5.38 3.98 -24.65
N ILE A 391 -4.20 4.44 -24.22
CA ILE A 391 -2.92 4.01 -24.80
C ILE A 391 -2.75 2.48 -24.74
N PHE A 392 -3.04 1.87 -23.59
CA PHE A 392 -2.89 0.41 -23.42
C PHE A 392 -3.88 -0.37 -24.27
N ILE A 393 -5.15 0.08 -24.33
CA ILE A 393 -6.18 -0.48 -25.20
C ILE A 393 -5.70 -0.44 -26.66
N LEU A 394 -5.27 0.73 -27.15
CA LEU A 394 -4.78 0.88 -28.52
C LEU A 394 -3.57 -0.01 -28.81
N ARG A 395 -2.64 -0.16 -27.86
CA ARG A 395 -1.49 -1.07 -27.99
C ARG A 395 -1.86 -2.54 -28.01
N ILE A 396 -2.83 -2.94 -27.20
CA ILE A 396 -3.32 -4.32 -27.18
C ILE A 396 -4.10 -4.59 -28.47
N ALA A 397 -4.88 -3.60 -28.94
CA ALA A 397 -5.66 -3.70 -30.18
C ALA A 397 -4.74 -3.86 -31.39
N ARG A 398 -3.73 -3.00 -31.54
CA ARG A 398 -2.73 -3.17 -32.61
C ARG A 398 -1.95 -4.47 -32.44
N GLY A 399 -1.85 -4.97 -31.22
CA GLY A 399 -1.35 -6.29 -30.94
C GLY A 399 0.14 -6.45 -31.18
N ASN A 400 0.54 -7.70 -31.39
CA ASN A 400 1.88 -8.07 -31.83
C ASN A 400 1.91 -8.17 -33.35
N CYS A 401 1.37 -7.18 -34.08
CA CYS A 401 1.55 -7.17 -35.53
C CYS A 401 3.06 -7.11 -35.81
N PRO A 402 3.66 -8.19 -36.34
CA PRO A 402 5.10 -8.24 -36.52
C PRO A 402 5.50 -7.20 -37.56
N PRO A 403 6.66 -6.54 -37.41
CA PRO A 403 7.13 -5.60 -38.42
C PRO A 403 7.13 -6.31 -39.77
N PRO A 404 6.42 -5.78 -40.78
CA PRO A 404 6.24 -6.46 -42.04
C PRO A 404 7.60 -6.65 -42.74
N ARG A 405 7.76 -7.75 -43.48
CA ARG A 405 9.00 -8.04 -44.25
C ARG A 405 9.36 -6.92 -45.23
N SER A 406 8.34 -6.22 -45.74
CA SER A 406 8.45 -4.98 -46.50
C SER A 406 7.98 -3.82 -45.62
N ARG A 407 8.72 -2.71 -45.60
CA ARG A 407 8.27 -1.46 -44.97
C ARG A 407 7.36 -0.63 -45.87
N SER A 408 6.68 -1.24 -46.85
CA SER A 408 5.70 -0.53 -47.68
C SER A 408 4.40 -0.28 -46.91
N LEU A 409 3.70 0.80 -47.25
CA LEU A 409 2.39 1.11 -46.69
C LEU A 409 1.38 -0.01 -46.94
N SER A 410 1.44 -0.65 -48.10
CA SER A 410 0.57 -1.80 -48.42
C SER A 410 0.79 -2.98 -47.46
N ALA A 411 2.03 -3.33 -47.17
CA ALA A 411 2.36 -4.41 -46.23
C ALA A 411 2.02 -4.01 -44.78
N PHE A 412 2.18 -2.73 -44.43
CA PHE A 412 1.76 -2.20 -43.14
C PHE A 412 0.24 -2.32 -42.97
N ARG A 413 -0.55 -1.94 -43.98
CA ARG A 413 -2.03 -2.03 -43.94
C ARG A 413 -2.56 -3.46 -44.00
N ALA A 414 -1.76 -4.41 -44.48
CA ALA A 414 -2.11 -5.84 -44.48
C ALA A 414 -2.05 -6.48 -43.07
N GLN A 415 -1.44 -5.80 -42.10
CA GLN A 415 -1.47 -6.22 -40.69
C GLN A 415 -2.92 -6.33 -40.19
N GLN A 416 -3.18 -7.26 -39.29
CA GLN A 416 -4.52 -7.56 -38.76
C GLN A 416 -4.57 -7.22 -37.27
N PRO A 417 -4.72 -5.93 -36.90
CA PRO A 417 -5.02 -5.56 -35.52
C PRO A 417 -6.37 -6.17 -35.10
N LEU A 418 -6.60 -6.27 -33.80
CA LEU A 418 -7.88 -6.72 -33.26
C LEU A 418 -9.02 -5.84 -33.80
N ALA A 419 -10.06 -6.47 -34.32
CA ALA A 419 -11.25 -5.78 -34.80
C ALA A 419 -11.95 -5.09 -33.62
N LEU A 420 -12.44 -3.86 -33.82
CA LEU A 420 -13.06 -3.08 -32.74
C LEU A 420 -14.34 -3.76 -32.23
N GLU A 421 -15.05 -4.44 -33.13
CA GLU A 421 -16.28 -5.18 -32.93
C GLU A 421 -16.03 -6.39 -32.02
N ASP A 422 -14.93 -7.10 -32.26
CA ASP A 422 -14.50 -8.23 -31.41
C ASP A 422 -14.12 -7.75 -30.01
N ALA A 423 -13.45 -6.60 -29.91
CA ALA A 423 -13.14 -5.98 -28.62
C ALA A 423 -14.43 -5.59 -27.86
N ILE A 424 -15.36 -4.92 -28.54
CA ILE A 424 -16.67 -4.54 -27.98
C ILE A 424 -17.44 -5.78 -27.51
N ALA A 425 -17.48 -6.84 -28.32
CA ALA A 425 -18.15 -8.09 -27.98
C ALA A 425 -17.53 -8.76 -26.75
N ALA A 426 -16.19 -8.81 -26.68
CA ALA A 426 -15.49 -9.41 -25.55
C ALA A 426 -15.63 -8.64 -24.23
N LEU A 427 -15.95 -7.34 -24.30
CA LEU A 427 -16.17 -6.50 -23.14
C LEU A 427 -17.58 -6.60 -22.55
N GLN A 428 -18.54 -7.29 -23.18
CA GLN A 428 -19.89 -7.41 -22.62
C GLN A 428 -19.87 -7.95 -21.17
N PRO A 429 -20.57 -7.32 -20.19
CA PRO A 429 -21.52 -6.19 -20.33
C PRO A 429 -20.89 -4.77 -20.21
N LEU A 430 -19.58 -4.66 -20.07
CA LEU A 430 -18.79 -3.45 -19.84
C LEU A 430 -18.49 -2.62 -21.12
N HIS A 431 -19.07 -3.00 -22.26
CA HIS A 431 -18.79 -2.46 -23.59
C HIS A 431 -19.01 -0.94 -23.75
N ALA A 432 -19.76 -0.29 -22.87
CA ALA A 432 -20.01 1.16 -22.89
C ALA A 432 -18.69 1.98 -22.88
N SER A 433 -17.62 1.42 -22.29
CA SER A 433 -16.28 1.99 -22.28
C SER A 433 -15.68 2.17 -23.68
N LEU A 434 -16.10 1.36 -24.65
CA LEU A 434 -15.70 1.42 -26.05
C LEU A 434 -16.86 1.90 -26.95
N SER A 435 -17.72 2.78 -26.45
CA SER A 435 -18.85 3.28 -27.23
C SER A 435 -18.45 4.33 -28.28
N PRO A 436 -19.22 4.48 -29.37
CA PRO A 436 -19.00 5.53 -30.37
C PRO A 436 -19.02 6.95 -29.78
N ALA A 437 -19.81 7.19 -28.72
CA ALA A 437 -19.86 8.47 -28.01
C ALA A 437 -18.51 8.88 -27.40
N LYS A 438 -17.61 7.91 -27.19
CA LYS A 438 -16.25 8.09 -26.69
C LYS A 438 -15.19 8.05 -27.80
N GLY A 439 -15.61 8.20 -29.06
CA GLY A 439 -14.73 8.19 -30.22
C GLY A 439 -14.38 6.80 -30.76
N PHE A 440 -14.88 5.72 -30.16
CA PHE A 440 -14.68 4.35 -30.66
C PHE A 440 -15.63 4.01 -31.82
N SER A 441 -15.59 4.82 -32.89
CA SER A 441 -16.10 4.43 -34.21
C SER A 441 -15.04 3.66 -35.03
N ARG A 442 -13.76 3.96 -34.75
CA ARG A 442 -12.54 3.31 -35.26
C ARG A 442 -11.46 3.47 -34.18
N TRP A 443 -10.37 2.71 -34.25
CA TRP A 443 -9.31 2.83 -33.26
C TRP A 443 -8.61 4.19 -33.33
N SER A 444 -8.34 4.70 -34.54
CA SER A 444 -7.75 6.05 -34.72
C SER A 444 -8.62 7.16 -34.12
N SER A 445 -9.94 7.05 -34.26
CA SER A 445 -10.90 8.08 -33.85
C SER A 445 -10.90 8.32 -32.34
N ALA A 446 -10.72 7.28 -31.52
CA ALA A 446 -10.63 7.42 -30.07
C ALA A 446 -9.36 8.18 -29.63
N ALA A 447 -8.22 7.90 -30.27
CA ALA A 447 -6.95 8.59 -30.00
C ALA A 447 -7.00 10.07 -30.42
N VAL A 448 -7.56 10.35 -31.60
CA VAL A 448 -7.73 11.72 -32.11
C VAL A 448 -8.67 12.52 -31.21
N LEU A 449 -9.80 11.96 -30.81
CA LEU A 449 -10.74 12.63 -29.90
C LEU A 449 -10.06 13.04 -28.59
N ALA A 450 -9.28 12.14 -27.98
CA ALA A 450 -8.55 12.47 -26.74
C ALA A 450 -7.54 13.61 -26.95
N LEU A 451 -6.81 13.62 -28.07
CA LEU A 451 -5.89 14.70 -28.43
C LEU A 451 -6.61 16.04 -28.67
N ASP A 452 -7.80 16.00 -29.27
CA ASP A 452 -8.63 17.19 -29.50
C ASP A 452 -9.23 17.73 -28.18
N GLU A 453 -9.68 16.85 -27.28
CA GLU A 453 -10.11 17.25 -25.92
C GLU A 453 -9.00 17.95 -25.16
N GLN A 454 -7.75 17.48 -25.31
CA GLN A 454 -6.60 18.13 -24.72
C GLN A 454 -6.32 19.51 -25.33
N LEU A 455 -6.38 19.63 -26.67
CA LEU A 455 -6.21 20.92 -27.35
C LEU A 455 -7.30 21.93 -26.98
N ALA A 456 -8.53 21.46 -26.78
CA ALA A 456 -9.65 22.27 -26.32
C ALA A 456 -9.54 22.67 -24.83
N GLY A 457 -8.55 22.15 -24.10
CA GLY A 457 -8.38 22.41 -22.66
C GLY A 457 -9.34 21.61 -21.77
N ASN A 458 -10.05 20.62 -22.33
CA ASN A 458 -10.97 19.75 -21.60
C ASN A 458 -10.22 18.61 -20.87
N ALA A 459 -8.98 18.33 -21.27
CA ALA A 459 -8.11 17.34 -20.64
C ALA A 459 -6.66 17.86 -20.54
N ALA A 460 -5.90 17.37 -19.54
CA ALA A 460 -4.51 17.72 -19.33
C ALA A 460 -3.60 16.49 -19.29
N PHE A 461 -2.87 16.23 -20.37
CA PHE A 461 -1.94 15.10 -20.46
C PHE A 461 -0.49 15.57 -20.33
N PRO A 462 0.36 14.95 -19.50
CA PRO A 462 1.79 15.23 -19.49
C PRO A 462 2.46 14.83 -20.82
N PRO A 463 3.65 15.39 -21.15
CA PRO A 463 4.33 15.15 -22.43
C PRO A 463 4.47 13.67 -22.82
N LEU A 464 4.78 12.79 -21.86
CA LEU A 464 4.91 11.37 -22.15
C LEU A 464 3.58 10.74 -22.60
N GLN A 465 2.46 11.06 -21.95
CA GLN A 465 1.14 10.55 -22.36
C GLN A 465 0.75 11.07 -23.74
N GLN A 466 0.97 12.36 -24.00
CA GLN A 466 0.73 12.95 -25.32
C GLN A 466 1.53 12.25 -26.42
N ALA A 467 2.82 12.00 -26.19
CA ALA A 467 3.68 11.32 -27.17
C ALA A 467 3.20 9.88 -27.43
N ASN A 468 2.77 9.16 -26.40
CA ASN A 468 2.18 7.83 -26.57
C ASN A 468 0.86 7.88 -27.36
N LEU A 469 -0.05 8.81 -27.05
CA LEU A 469 -1.31 8.98 -27.80
C LEU A 469 -1.06 9.35 -29.27
N LEU A 470 -0.14 10.27 -29.54
CA LEU A 470 0.24 10.66 -30.90
C LEU A 470 0.84 9.48 -31.69
N LEU A 471 1.65 8.65 -31.04
CA LEU A 471 2.19 7.44 -31.66
C LEU A 471 1.08 6.45 -32.03
N GLU A 472 0.16 6.16 -31.10
CA GLU A 472 -0.93 5.22 -31.38
C GLU A 472 -1.92 5.79 -32.42
N ALA A 473 -2.22 7.09 -32.36
CA ALA A 473 -3.01 7.78 -33.37
C ALA A 473 -2.36 7.64 -34.76
N ALA A 474 -1.08 7.96 -34.88
CA ALA A 474 -0.34 7.84 -36.15
C ALA A 474 -0.33 6.41 -36.68
N TRP A 475 -0.13 5.41 -35.81
CA TRP A 475 -0.14 4.00 -36.20
C TRP A 475 -1.48 3.59 -36.81
N PHE A 476 -2.59 3.88 -36.12
CA PHE A 476 -3.94 3.52 -36.60
C PHE A 476 -4.37 4.37 -37.80
N LEU A 477 -4.01 5.65 -37.87
CA LEU A 477 -4.29 6.49 -39.05
C LEU A 477 -3.59 5.93 -40.30
N LEU A 478 -2.31 5.54 -40.19
CA LEU A 478 -1.58 4.92 -41.29
C LEU A 478 -2.18 3.57 -41.71
N HIS A 479 -2.64 2.77 -40.75
CA HIS A 479 -3.24 1.45 -41.00
C HIS A 479 -4.63 1.56 -41.65
N GLU A 480 -5.52 2.35 -41.05
CA GLU A 480 -6.92 2.45 -41.44
C GLU A 480 -7.11 3.37 -42.66
N GLN A 481 -6.34 4.46 -42.74
CA GLN A 481 -6.57 5.55 -43.70
C GLN A 481 -5.40 5.77 -44.66
N GLY A 482 -4.16 5.41 -44.28
CA GLY A 482 -2.97 5.56 -45.11
C GLY A 482 -2.16 6.82 -44.77
N ALA A 483 -1.18 7.14 -45.62
CA ALA A 483 -0.29 8.31 -45.46
C ALA A 483 -1.00 9.64 -45.80
N GLY A 484 -2.07 9.95 -45.10
CA GLY A 484 -2.86 11.17 -45.25
C GLY A 484 -2.40 12.32 -44.36
N ARG A 485 -3.11 13.45 -44.46
CA ARG A 485 -2.82 14.68 -43.70
C ARG A 485 -2.89 14.48 -42.18
N GLU A 486 -3.86 13.72 -41.68
CA GLU A 486 -4.02 13.46 -40.24
C GLU A 486 -2.84 12.65 -39.68
N ALA A 487 -2.39 11.63 -40.41
CA ALA A 487 -1.20 10.86 -40.03
C ALA A 487 0.06 11.74 -40.03
N ALA A 488 0.20 12.65 -41.01
CA ALA A 488 1.28 13.63 -41.05
C ALA A 488 1.26 14.60 -39.87
N ASP A 489 0.10 15.13 -39.51
CA ASP A 489 -0.06 16.02 -38.35
C ASP A 489 0.33 15.31 -37.05
N ALA A 490 -0.19 14.10 -36.82
CA ALA A 490 0.12 13.31 -35.63
C ALA A 490 1.63 13.02 -35.51
N LEU A 491 2.27 12.62 -36.60
CA LEU A 491 3.72 12.36 -36.63
C LEU A 491 4.55 13.62 -36.43
N SER A 492 4.18 14.74 -37.06
CA SER A 492 4.87 16.02 -36.91
C SER A 492 4.80 16.51 -35.46
N ARG A 493 3.61 16.46 -34.85
CA ARG A 493 3.41 16.79 -33.42
C ARG A 493 4.18 15.87 -32.50
N LEU A 494 4.22 14.56 -32.80
CA LEU A 494 5.04 13.61 -32.04
C LEU A 494 6.51 13.99 -32.10
N GLN A 495 7.06 14.20 -33.31
CA GLN A 495 8.45 14.59 -33.51
C GLN A 495 8.81 15.89 -32.78
N ALA A 496 7.93 16.90 -32.84
CA ALA A 496 8.13 18.17 -32.12
C ALA A 496 8.14 17.99 -30.60
N LEU A 497 7.43 16.98 -30.09
CA LEU A 497 7.33 16.70 -28.65
C LEU A 497 8.51 15.87 -28.12
N LEU A 498 9.14 15.02 -28.95
CA LEU A 498 10.23 14.12 -28.52
C LEU A 498 11.37 14.83 -27.76
N PRO A 499 11.86 16.03 -28.15
CA PRO A 499 12.91 16.74 -27.43
C PRO A 499 12.59 17.03 -25.96
N SER A 500 11.30 17.12 -25.59
CA SER A 500 10.87 17.36 -24.21
C SER A 500 10.95 16.12 -23.30
N LEU A 501 11.17 14.94 -23.88
CA LEU A 501 11.18 13.66 -23.16
C LEU A 501 12.57 13.27 -22.66
N ARG A 502 12.62 12.42 -21.63
CA ARG A 502 13.88 11.86 -21.11
C ARG A 502 14.55 10.99 -22.18
N ARG A 503 15.88 10.83 -22.12
CA ARG A 503 16.65 10.04 -23.10
C ARG A 503 16.13 8.60 -23.26
N GLY A 504 15.82 7.92 -22.16
CA GLY A 504 15.28 6.55 -22.18
C GLY A 504 13.91 6.47 -22.87
N GLU A 505 13.05 7.45 -22.63
CA GLU A 505 11.72 7.56 -23.25
C GLU A 505 11.86 7.82 -24.77
N ARG A 506 12.74 8.74 -25.17
CA ARG A 506 13.01 9.04 -26.59
C ARG A 506 13.46 7.81 -27.39
N SER A 507 14.29 6.95 -26.78
CA SER A 507 14.78 5.72 -27.44
C SER A 507 13.63 4.81 -27.88
N PHE A 508 12.61 4.65 -27.03
CA PHE A 508 11.42 3.88 -27.35
C PHE A 508 10.68 4.45 -28.57
N PHE A 509 10.39 5.76 -28.58
CA PHE A 509 9.68 6.39 -29.70
C PHE A 509 10.47 6.33 -31.00
N ASN A 510 11.78 6.56 -30.95
CA ASN A 510 12.62 6.46 -32.14
C ASN A 510 12.61 5.03 -32.72
N SER A 511 12.65 4.01 -31.88
CA SER A 511 12.53 2.61 -32.32
C SER A 511 11.17 2.33 -32.98
N GLU A 512 10.10 2.87 -32.42
CA GLU A 512 8.74 2.71 -32.98
C GLU A 512 8.56 3.45 -34.30
N LEU A 513 9.06 4.68 -34.41
CA LEU A 513 9.04 5.46 -35.66
C LEU A 513 9.82 4.76 -36.79
N GLN A 514 10.91 4.07 -36.48
CA GLN A 514 11.66 3.26 -37.44
C GLN A 514 10.90 2.04 -37.96
N ARG A 515 9.83 1.60 -37.27
CA ARG A 515 8.98 0.47 -37.68
C ARG A 515 7.82 0.90 -38.58
N LEU A 516 7.55 2.20 -38.69
CA LEU A 516 6.53 2.74 -39.59
C LEU A 516 6.90 2.53 -41.06
N PRO A 517 5.91 2.52 -41.98
CA PRO A 517 6.17 2.38 -43.40
C PRO A 517 7.05 3.53 -43.94
N ILE A 518 7.79 3.28 -45.02
CA ILE A 518 8.70 4.27 -45.62
C ILE A 518 7.91 5.47 -46.15
N GLU A 519 6.69 5.24 -46.60
CA GLU A 519 5.75 6.25 -47.08
C GLU A 519 5.11 7.04 -45.93
N ALA A 520 5.43 6.74 -44.67
CA ALA A 520 5.00 7.56 -43.56
C ALA A 520 5.58 8.99 -43.71
N PRO A 521 4.76 10.04 -43.57
CA PRO A 521 5.16 11.44 -43.74
C PRO A 521 6.00 11.92 -42.54
N LEU A 522 7.20 11.36 -42.39
CA LEU A 522 8.17 11.76 -41.39
C LEU A 522 9.03 12.89 -41.95
N THR A 523 9.17 13.98 -41.20
CA THR A 523 10.20 14.98 -41.50
C THR A 523 11.58 14.35 -41.30
N ASP A 524 12.51 14.63 -42.22
CA ASP A 524 13.83 13.99 -42.31
C ASP A 524 14.69 14.31 -41.07
N ILE A 525 14.73 13.42 -40.08
CA ILE A 525 15.55 13.59 -38.87
C ILE A 525 16.91 12.94 -39.14
N ARG A 526 17.92 13.74 -39.48
CA ARG A 526 19.31 13.29 -39.40
C ARG A 526 19.63 13.05 -37.92
N PRO A 527 20.12 11.86 -37.52
CA PRO A 527 20.56 11.64 -36.16
C PRO A 527 21.79 12.52 -35.89
N GLU A 528 21.72 13.39 -34.89
CA GLU A 528 22.93 13.96 -34.29
C GLU A 528 23.76 12.80 -33.71
N LYS A 529 25.03 12.76 -34.11
CA LYS A 529 26.01 11.76 -33.70
C LYS A 529 26.37 11.87 -32.22
#